data_AF-A0A1M5D7I9-F1
#
_entry.id   AF-A0A1M5D7I9-F1
#
_cell.length_a   1.000
_cell.length_b   1.000
_cell.length_c   1.000
_cell.angle_alpha   90.00
_cell.angle_beta   90.00
_cell.angle_gamma   90.00
#
_symmetry.space_group_name_H-M   'P 1'
#
loop_
_entity.id
_entity.type
_entity.pdbx_description
1 polymer ?
#
loop_
_entity_poly.entity_id
_entity_poly.type
_entity_poly.pdbx_seq_one_letter_code
_entity_poly.pdbx_strand_id
1 'polypeptide(L)'
;MGLVSWIRKPFRTLLVVVFASVFLAGPVGSAWGQTPISAPASQQTAPADGNGEGAPKEPLLPLPKEKVTPVQTEKIDQAAQKIGANIDRISERASRRLGKWVDAKIAYGISWLKLMVCAGLLFGVVVFERLVRALLRRRLQRLEAAGEKDGWVYLTLETLHKPLTLFIWVYGVYAALSPLFGHFQSPDGTNLVHTVASRAADVGGTIVLIWVIYRLVAVVDVRLKQWASTTESTIDDMLVPLVGKTLRIFVAAVGAIMVLQTLTGIDVGPLIASLGIGGLALALAAKESVANFFGTLTILFDKPFQVGERILVDGYDGIVESVGFRSIRLRTLTGHLVTVPNEKVVNSPIENVGKRPHIRWLTNITITYDTPPEKVERAVEIIRTILENHEGMHPDFPPRVVFNGFNDWSLNIMVIAWYHPPDYWAYQAWLQKTCLAILKAFNEEGIEFAFPTRTLYLANDDRRQLKLRMLQGETS
;
A
#
# COMPACT_ATOMS: atom_id res chain seq x y z
N MET A 1 -23.02 24.09 -33.69
CA MET A 1 -21.71 23.45 -33.45
C MET A 1 -21.36 23.18 -31.98
N GLY A 2 -22.15 23.62 -30.97
CA GLY A 2 -21.83 23.42 -29.54
C GLY A 2 -22.52 22.25 -28.80
N LEU A 3 -23.41 21.49 -29.47
CA LEU A 3 -24.16 20.37 -28.86
C LEU A 3 -23.28 19.10 -28.67
N VAL A 4 -22.18 19.00 -29.42
CA VAL A 4 -21.32 17.80 -29.51
C VAL A 4 -20.21 17.79 -28.45
N SER A 5 -19.90 18.93 -27.82
CA SER A 5 -18.82 19.01 -26.82
C SER A 5 -19.25 18.65 -25.39
N TRP A 6 -20.56 18.66 -25.09
CA TRP A 6 -21.06 18.50 -23.72
C TRP A 6 -21.53 17.08 -23.39
N ILE A 7 -22.11 16.35 -24.36
CA ILE A 7 -22.17 14.87 -24.31
C ILE A 7 -20.76 14.34 -24.03
N ARG A 8 -19.75 14.94 -24.65
CA ARG A 8 -18.35 14.53 -24.61
C ARG A 8 -17.66 14.52 -23.25
N LYS A 9 -18.19 15.03 -22.12
CA LYS A 9 -17.46 14.94 -20.83
C LYS A 9 -17.84 13.69 -20.02
N PRO A 10 -19.10 13.47 -19.58
CA PRO A 10 -19.49 12.20 -18.99
C PRO A 10 -19.46 11.06 -20.00
N PHE A 11 -19.76 11.33 -21.28
CA PHE A 11 -19.54 10.37 -22.36
C PHE A 11 -18.04 10.19 -22.64
N ARG A 12 -17.12 11.14 -22.44
CA ARG A 12 -15.66 10.79 -22.46
C ARG A 12 -15.27 10.03 -21.23
N THR A 13 -15.83 10.21 -20.05
CA THR A 13 -15.40 9.41 -18.89
C THR A 13 -15.96 7.99 -18.98
N LEU A 14 -17.24 7.84 -19.36
CA LEU A 14 -17.87 6.54 -19.57
C LEU A 14 -17.37 5.86 -20.85
N LEU A 15 -17.15 6.60 -21.94
CA LEU A 15 -16.52 6.08 -23.16
C LEU A 15 -15.02 5.90 -22.95
N VAL A 16 -14.26 6.69 -22.19
CA VAL A 16 -12.86 6.35 -21.88
C VAL A 16 -12.80 5.10 -21.02
N VAL A 17 -13.71 4.91 -20.06
CA VAL A 17 -13.79 3.65 -19.29
C VAL A 17 -14.21 2.49 -20.20
N VAL A 18 -15.21 2.65 -21.08
CA VAL A 18 -15.70 1.63 -22.04
C VAL A 18 -14.75 1.41 -23.23
N PHE A 19 -13.98 2.40 -23.67
CA PHE A 19 -13.04 2.35 -24.80
C PHE A 19 -11.66 1.90 -24.30
N ALA A 20 -11.21 2.33 -23.12
CA ALA A 20 -10.06 1.72 -22.44
C ALA A 20 -10.34 0.25 -22.14
N SER A 21 -11.60 -0.11 -21.79
CA SER A 21 -12.00 -1.50 -21.62
C SER A 21 -12.33 -2.28 -22.91
N VAL A 22 -12.29 -1.65 -24.08
CA VAL A 22 -12.55 -2.30 -25.39
C VAL A 22 -11.34 -2.26 -26.33
N PHE A 23 -10.36 -1.37 -26.10
CA PHE A 23 -9.21 -1.15 -27.00
C PHE A 23 -7.82 -1.35 -26.38
N LEU A 24 -7.66 -1.50 -25.07
CA LEU A 24 -6.37 -1.88 -24.47
C LEU A 24 -6.21 -3.41 -24.44
N ALA A 25 -6.17 -4.00 -25.64
CA ALA A 25 -5.64 -5.33 -25.89
C ALA A 25 -4.48 -5.16 -26.90
N GLY A 26 -3.27 -4.90 -26.38
CA GLY A 26 -2.04 -4.78 -27.16
C GLY A 26 -0.85 -4.39 -26.26
N PRO A 27 0.34 -5.00 -26.40
CA PRO A 27 1.45 -4.81 -25.47
C PRO A 27 2.26 -3.56 -25.85
N VAL A 28 2.39 -2.60 -24.94
CA VAL A 28 3.29 -1.43 -25.10
C VAL A 28 3.77 -1.09 -23.67
N GLY A 29 5.05 -1.17 -23.29
CA GLY A 29 6.27 -1.01 -24.07
C GLY A 29 6.74 0.45 -24.01
N SER A 30 7.44 0.80 -22.93
CA SER A 30 8.40 1.93 -22.81
C SER A 30 8.14 3.21 -23.62
N ALA A 31 7.60 4.26 -22.99
CA ALA A 31 7.86 5.66 -23.36
C ALA A 31 7.23 6.65 -22.37
N TRP A 32 7.92 6.97 -21.28
CA TRP A 32 7.75 8.24 -20.57
C TRP A 32 9.12 8.78 -20.19
N GLY A 33 9.72 9.52 -21.12
CA GLY A 33 10.86 10.38 -20.91
C GLY A 33 10.41 11.81 -20.63
N GLN A 34 10.82 12.31 -19.46
CA GLN A 34 11.30 13.65 -19.13
C GLN A 34 10.54 14.89 -19.64
N THR A 35 10.14 15.76 -18.70
CA THR A 35 10.37 17.23 -18.77
C THR A 35 10.43 17.79 -17.33
N PRO A 36 11.09 18.94 -17.11
CA PRO A 36 12.01 19.13 -15.99
C PRO A 36 11.42 19.84 -14.76
N ILE A 37 12.08 19.55 -13.65
CA ILE A 37 11.98 20.18 -12.33
C ILE A 37 12.62 21.57 -12.39
N SER A 38 11.92 22.61 -11.93
CA SER A 38 12.51 23.87 -11.49
C SER A 38 12.23 24.06 -9.98
N ALA A 39 13.29 24.35 -9.23
CA ALA A 39 13.31 24.66 -7.80
C ALA A 39 13.88 26.10 -7.60
N PRO A 40 14.12 26.58 -6.38
CA PRO A 40 13.16 27.06 -5.37
C PRO A 40 13.37 28.56 -5.06
N ALA A 41 12.41 29.23 -4.41
CA ALA A 41 12.57 30.60 -3.90
C ALA A 41 12.62 30.64 -2.37
N SER A 42 13.85 30.85 -1.87
CA SER A 42 14.29 31.52 -0.64
C SER A 42 13.35 31.69 0.56
N GLN A 43 13.80 31.13 1.69
CA GLN A 43 13.50 31.57 3.06
C GLN A 43 13.95 33.03 3.28
N GLN A 44 13.10 33.82 3.93
CA GLN A 44 13.51 35.05 4.62
C GLN A 44 12.96 35.01 6.06
N THR A 45 13.88 35.14 7.00
CA THR A 45 13.72 35.15 8.45
C THR A 45 13.51 36.56 9.00
N ALA A 46 12.92 36.62 10.21
CA ALA A 46 13.05 37.62 11.29
C ALA A 46 11.78 38.47 11.59
N PRO A 47 11.67 39.08 12.79
CA PRO A 47 11.85 38.53 14.14
C PRO A 47 10.62 38.82 15.05
N ALA A 48 10.66 38.31 16.29
CA ALA A 48 9.70 38.62 17.35
C ALA A 48 10.12 39.90 18.10
N ASP A 49 9.17 40.80 18.38
CA ASP A 49 9.24 41.79 19.48
C ASP A 49 7.87 42.42 19.81
N GLY A 50 7.53 42.42 21.12
CA GLY A 50 7.06 43.55 21.93
C GLY A 50 5.76 44.34 21.64
N ASN A 51 4.82 44.21 22.59
CA ASN A 51 3.95 45.24 23.21
C ASN A 51 2.87 46.02 22.40
N GLY A 52 1.64 45.98 22.94
CA GLY A 52 0.86 47.19 23.29
C GLY A 52 -0.14 47.77 22.27
N GLU A 53 -1.43 47.55 22.56
CA GLU A 53 -2.57 48.47 22.39
C GLU A 53 -2.94 49.07 21.00
N GLY A 54 -4.12 48.65 20.51
CA GLY A 54 -5.18 49.54 20.02
C GLY A 54 -5.17 50.00 18.55
N ALA A 55 -5.89 49.30 17.66
CA ALA A 55 -6.72 49.86 16.57
C ALA A 55 -7.56 48.73 15.88
N PRO A 56 -8.55 49.07 15.02
CA PRO A 56 -9.95 48.67 15.12
C PRO A 56 -10.28 47.25 14.60
N LYS A 57 -11.42 46.70 15.06
CA LYS A 57 -12.03 45.50 14.47
C LYS A 57 -12.37 45.75 12.99
N GLU A 58 -11.55 45.24 12.07
CA GLU A 58 -11.98 45.02 10.69
C GLU A 58 -13.14 44.01 10.69
N PRO A 59 -14.23 44.27 9.94
CA PRO A 59 -15.30 43.30 9.81
C PRO A 59 -14.77 42.12 8.99
N LEU A 60 -14.84 40.92 9.58
CA LEU A 60 -14.62 39.65 8.91
C LEU A 60 -15.35 39.64 7.56
N LEU A 61 -14.59 39.69 6.46
CA LEU A 61 -15.11 39.40 5.14
C LEU A 61 -15.83 38.04 5.21
N PRO A 62 -17.12 37.96 4.85
CA PRO A 62 -17.80 36.68 4.82
C PRO A 62 -17.08 35.80 3.82
N LEU A 63 -16.64 34.62 4.26
CA LEU A 63 -16.13 33.57 3.37
C LEU A 63 -17.11 33.45 2.19
N PRO A 64 -16.63 33.44 0.94
CA PRO A 64 -17.50 33.24 -0.19
C PRO A 64 -18.23 31.93 0.05
N LYS A 65 -19.55 31.99 0.22
CA LYS A 65 -20.39 30.80 0.17
C LYS A 65 -20.17 30.23 -1.21
N GLU A 66 -19.27 29.26 -1.32
CA GLU A 66 -19.09 28.49 -2.54
C GLU A 66 -20.41 27.79 -2.78
N LYS A 67 -21.25 28.43 -3.58
CA LYS A 67 -22.49 27.86 -4.07
C LYS A 67 -22.06 26.60 -4.79
N VAL A 68 -22.34 25.45 -4.18
CA VAL A 68 -22.28 24.15 -4.84
C VAL A 68 -22.93 24.36 -6.20
N THR A 69 -22.12 24.31 -7.26
CA THR A 69 -22.63 24.51 -8.61
C THR A 69 -23.58 23.36 -8.84
N PRO A 70 -24.90 23.60 -8.96
CA PRO A 70 -25.78 22.55 -9.40
C PRO A 70 -25.26 22.09 -10.75
N VAL A 71 -25.39 20.80 -11.04
CA VAL A 71 -25.24 20.26 -12.40
C VAL A 71 -25.89 21.27 -13.35
N GLN A 72 -25.11 21.86 -14.27
CA GLN A 72 -25.57 22.97 -15.12
C GLN A 72 -26.67 22.51 -16.09
N THR A 73 -27.88 22.33 -15.56
CA THR A 73 -29.16 22.18 -16.28
C THR A 73 -29.41 23.38 -17.17
N GLU A 74 -28.80 24.52 -16.88
CA GLU A 74 -28.90 25.77 -17.64
C GLU A 74 -28.56 25.62 -19.14
N LYS A 75 -27.60 24.76 -19.52
CA LYS A 75 -27.28 24.52 -20.95
C LYS A 75 -28.27 23.58 -21.63
N ILE A 76 -28.80 22.60 -20.90
CA ILE A 76 -29.90 21.75 -21.38
C ILE A 76 -31.17 22.60 -21.48
N ASP A 77 -31.41 23.49 -20.53
CA ASP A 77 -32.54 24.41 -20.51
C ASP A 77 -32.44 25.45 -21.62
N GLN A 78 -31.25 25.98 -21.92
CA GLN A 78 -31.03 26.84 -23.10
C GLN A 78 -31.23 26.07 -24.41
N ALA A 79 -30.84 24.79 -24.47
CA ALA A 79 -31.11 23.94 -25.64
C ALA A 79 -32.61 23.63 -25.75
N ALA A 80 -33.29 23.36 -24.63
CA ALA A 80 -34.72 23.11 -24.55
C ALA A 80 -35.55 24.36 -24.85
N GLN A 81 -35.11 25.56 -24.43
CA GLN A 81 -35.70 26.86 -24.78
C GLN A 81 -35.48 27.20 -26.25
N LYS A 82 -34.29 26.93 -26.81
CA LYS A 82 -34.03 27.07 -28.26
C LYS A 82 -34.87 26.09 -29.07
N ILE A 83 -35.06 24.87 -28.56
CA ILE A 83 -35.96 23.87 -29.14
C ILE A 83 -37.41 24.38 -29.03
N GLY A 84 -37.84 24.91 -27.88
CA GLY A 84 -39.15 25.52 -27.68
C GLY A 84 -39.44 26.68 -28.64
N ALA A 85 -38.52 27.64 -28.75
CA ALA A 85 -38.64 28.78 -29.67
C ALA A 85 -38.55 28.37 -31.17
N ASN A 86 -37.87 27.26 -31.48
CA ASN A 86 -37.92 26.66 -32.81
C ASN A 86 -39.23 25.91 -33.06
N ILE A 87 -39.79 25.25 -32.04
CA ILE A 87 -41.10 24.58 -32.12
C ILE A 87 -42.19 25.63 -32.34
N ASP A 88 -42.13 26.78 -31.67
CA ASP A 88 -43.08 27.88 -31.89
C ASP A 88 -42.96 28.48 -33.32
N ARG A 89 -41.73 28.61 -33.87
CA ARG A 89 -41.52 29.00 -35.29
C ARG A 89 -41.93 27.92 -36.30
N ILE A 90 -41.86 26.64 -35.92
CA ILE A 90 -42.36 25.52 -36.73
C ILE A 90 -43.88 25.48 -36.66
N SER A 91 -44.50 25.87 -35.54
CA SER A 91 -45.95 26.07 -35.40
C SER A 91 -46.46 27.10 -36.40
N GLU A 92 -45.83 28.28 -36.49
CA GLU A 92 -46.21 29.33 -37.45
C GLU A 92 -46.07 28.92 -38.93
N ARG A 93 -45.22 27.93 -39.25
CA ARG A 93 -45.07 27.36 -40.59
C ARG A 93 -46.00 26.17 -40.83
N ALA A 94 -46.22 25.34 -39.82
CA ALA A 94 -47.11 24.20 -39.87
C ALA A 94 -48.59 24.64 -39.91
N SER A 95 -48.95 25.72 -39.21
CA SER A 95 -50.29 26.31 -39.22
C SER A 95 -50.69 26.83 -40.60
N ARG A 96 -49.72 27.25 -41.43
CA ARG A 96 -49.93 27.62 -42.85
C ARG A 96 -50.18 26.43 -43.79
N ARG A 97 -49.77 25.20 -43.42
CA ARG A 97 -49.88 23.99 -44.27
C ARG A 97 -50.91 22.96 -43.78
N LEU A 98 -51.14 22.85 -42.47
CA LEU A 98 -51.97 21.81 -41.84
C LEU A 98 -53.23 22.38 -41.15
N GLY A 99 -53.44 23.70 -41.21
CA GLY A 99 -54.61 24.39 -40.67
C GLY A 99 -54.48 24.79 -39.19
N LYS A 100 -55.35 25.72 -38.76
CA LYS A 100 -55.33 26.37 -37.41
C LYS A 100 -55.53 25.40 -36.23
N TRP A 101 -55.86 24.13 -36.48
CA TRP A 101 -55.99 23.12 -35.42
C TRP A 101 -54.65 22.78 -34.74
N VAL A 102 -53.53 22.98 -35.43
CA VAL A 102 -52.16 22.72 -34.88
C VAL A 102 -51.83 23.66 -33.70
N ASP A 103 -52.38 24.88 -33.72
CA ASP A 103 -52.26 25.87 -32.64
C ASP A 103 -53.50 25.92 -31.74
N ALA A 104 -54.48 25.03 -31.94
CA ALA A 104 -55.64 24.96 -31.07
C ALA A 104 -55.19 24.59 -29.65
N LYS A 105 -55.43 25.50 -28.73
CA LYS A 105 -55.11 25.32 -27.31
C LYS A 105 -56.11 24.33 -26.72
N ILE A 106 -55.61 23.24 -26.15
CA ILE A 106 -56.41 22.32 -25.33
C ILE A 106 -56.56 22.97 -23.93
N ALA A 107 -57.44 22.43 -23.09
CA ALA A 107 -57.50 22.76 -21.66
C ALA A 107 -56.08 22.87 -21.05
N TYR A 108 -55.87 23.92 -20.25
CA TYR A 108 -54.58 24.35 -19.69
C TYR A 108 -53.59 25.06 -20.64
N GLY A 109 -53.96 25.37 -21.88
CA GLY A 109 -53.21 26.29 -22.76
C GLY A 109 -52.07 25.65 -23.55
N ILE A 110 -51.94 24.32 -23.54
CA ILE A 110 -50.91 23.56 -24.24
C ILE A 110 -51.32 23.38 -25.72
N SER A 111 -50.41 23.68 -26.67
CA SER A 111 -50.63 23.49 -28.12
C SER A 111 -50.43 22.02 -28.54
N TRP A 112 -51.27 21.53 -29.45
CA TRP A 112 -51.15 20.17 -30.05
C TRP A 112 -49.75 19.87 -30.59
N LEU A 113 -49.08 20.88 -31.18
CA LEU A 113 -47.73 20.74 -31.68
C LEU A 113 -46.71 20.32 -30.60
N LYS A 114 -46.80 20.87 -29.38
CA LYS A 114 -45.85 20.56 -28.30
C LYS A 114 -46.01 19.13 -27.80
N LEU A 115 -47.26 18.65 -27.73
CA LEU A 115 -47.56 17.24 -27.42
C LEU A 115 -47.03 16.29 -28.50
N MET A 116 -47.21 16.63 -29.79
CA MET A 116 -46.67 15.83 -30.90
C MET A 116 -45.14 15.81 -30.91
N VAL A 117 -44.47 16.93 -30.61
CA VAL A 117 -43.01 16.97 -30.52
C VAL A 117 -42.49 16.15 -29.33
N CYS A 118 -43.15 16.21 -28.16
CA CYS A 118 -42.77 15.40 -27.01
C CYS A 118 -43.00 13.90 -27.27
N ALA A 119 -44.12 13.54 -27.91
CA ALA A 119 -44.37 12.18 -28.36
C ALA A 119 -43.31 11.70 -29.37
N GLY A 120 -42.90 12.56 -30.30
CA GLY A 120 -41.81 12.28 -31.25
C GLY A 120 -40.45 12.11 -30.57
N LEU A 121 -40.12 12.94 -29.57
CA LEU A 121 -38.89 12.82 -28.79
C LEU A 121 -38.88 11.55 -27.93
N LEU A 122 -40.01 11.21 -27.28
CA LEU A 122 -40.16 9.95 -26.54
C LEU A 122 -40.01 8.75 -27.48
N PHE A 123 -40.62 8.78 -28.66
CA PHE A 123 -40.43 7.75 -29.67
C PHE A 123 -38.96 7.65 -30.10
N GLY A 124 -38.28 8.78 -30.28
CA GLY A 124 -36.83 8.84 -30.54
C GLY A 124 -35.98 8.18 -29.44
N VAL A 125 -36.31 8.42 -28.17
CA VAL A 125 -35.65 7.78 -27.02
C VAL A 125 -35.86 6.26 -27.03
N VAL A 126 -37.09 5.79 -27.31
CA VAL A 126 -37.39 4.35 -27.42
C VAL A 126 -36.63 3.70 -28.58
N VAL A 127 -36.57 4.37 -29.74
CA VAL A 127 -35.81 3.88 -30.91
C VAL A 127 -34.32 3.84 -30.58
N PHE A 128 -33.78 4.88 -29.94
CA PHE A 128 -32.38 4.95 -29.54
C PHE A 128 -32.03 3.86 -28.53
N GLU A 129 -32.87 3.64 -27.51
CA GLU A 129 -32.73 2.57 -26.53
C GLU A 129 -32.72 1.19 -27.22
N ARG A 130 -33.69 0.93 -28.10
CA ARG A 130 -33.76 -0.33 -28.87
C ARG A 130 -32.54 -0.53 -29.75
N LEU A 131 -32.03 0.53 -30.38
CA LEU A 131 -30.82 0.51 -31.21
C LEU A 131 -29.59 0.19 -30.37
N VAL A 132 -29.39 0.89 -29.24
CA VAL A 132 -28.28 0.64 -28.32
C VAL A 132 -28.35 -0.80 -27.80
N ARG A 133 -29.51 -1.27 -27.36
CA ARG A 133 -29.71 -2.66 -26.90
C ARG A 133 -29.46 -3.67 -28.01
N ALA A 134 -29.83 -3.37 -29.26
CA ALA A 134 -29.56 -4.23 -30.41
C ALA A 134 -28.06 -4.27 -30.75
N LEU A 135 -27.35 -3.14 -30.70
CA LEU A 135 -25.91 -3.05 -30.92
C LEU A 135 -25.13 -3.78 -29.82
N LEU A 136 -25.49 -3.59 -28.56
CA LEU A 136 -24.88 -4.31 -27.43
C LEU A 136 -25.13 -5.81 -27.56
N ARG A 137 -26.37 -6.25 -27.83
CA ARG A 137 -26.68 -7.67 -28.03
C ARG A 137 -25.91 -8.28 -29.21
N ARG A 138 -25.79 -7.56 -30.33
CA ARG A 138 -24.97 -8.01 -31.47
C ARG A 138 -23.49 -8.14 -31.11
N ARG A 139 -22.95 -7.20 -30.30
CA ARG A 139 -21.55 -7.29 -29.82
C ARG A 139 -21.37 -8.45 -28.85
N LEU A 140 -22.28 -8.64 -27.89
CA LEU A 140 -22.26 -9.79 -26.99
C LEU A 140 -22.33 -11.12 -27.76
N GLN A 141 -23.26 -11.26 -28.72
CA GLN A 141 -23.39 -12.45 -29.56
C GLN A 141 -22.14 -12.73 -30.40
N ARG A 142 -21.45 -11.68 -30.89
CA ARG A 142 -20.18 -11.84 -31.62
C ARG A 142 -19.05 -12.33 -30.71
N LEU A 143 -18.95 -11.79 -29.50
CA LEU A 143 -17.96 -12.23 -28.51
C LEU A 143 -18.26 -13.66 -28.03
N GLU A 144 -19.55 -13.99 -27.89
CA GLU A 144 -20.00 -15.34 -27.57
C GLU A 144 -19.66 -16.35 -28.68
N ALA A 145 -19.91 -15.98 -29.94
CA ALA A 145 -19.55 -16.78 -31.11
C ALA A 145 -18.03 -16.92 -31.31
N ALA A 146 -17.24 -15.97 -30.79
CA ALA A 146 -15.78 -16.04 -30.77
C ALA A 146 -15.22 -16.92 -29.64
N GLY A 147 -16.09 -17.53 -28.81
CA GLY A 147 -15.67 -18.39 -27.69
C GLY A 147 -15.18 -17.64 -26.45
N GLU A 148 -15.32 -16.31 -26.41
CA GLU A 148 -14.76 -15.44 -25.38
C GLU A 148 -15.74 -15.20 -24.21
N LYS A 149 -16.50 -16.23 -23.79
CA LYS A 149 -17.50 -16.13 -22.71
C LYS A 149 -16.90 -15.70 -21.37
N ASP A 150 -15.64 -16.06 -21.13
CA ASP A 150 -14.87 -15.65 -19.94
C ASP A 150 -14.06 -14.37 -20.17
N GLY A 151 -14.18 -13.76 -21.35
CA GLY A 151 -13.49 -12.52 -21.71
C GLY A 151 -13.95 -11.36 -20.83
N TRP A 152 -12.99 -10.60 -20.32
CA TRP A 152 -13.26 -9.40 -19.52
C TRP A 152 -14.14 -8.39 -20.27
N VAL A 153 -14.02 -8.32 -21.60
CA VAL A 153 -14.87 -7.47 -22.46
C VAL A 153 -16.32 -7.98 -22.48
N TYR A 154 -16.53 -9.29 -22.54
CA TYR A 154 -17.87 -9.87 -22.47
C TYR A 154 -18.50 -9.60 -21.10
N LEU A 155 -17.77 -9.90 -20.01
CA LEU A 155 -18.27 -9.75 -18.65
C LEU A 155 -18.61 -8.28 -18.32
N THR A 156 -17.75 -7.34 -18.73
CA THR A 156 -18.00 -5.90 -18.53
C THR A 156 -19.22 -5.42 -19.32
N LEU A 157 -19.34 -5.79 -20.60
CA LEU A 157 -20.47 -5.37 -21.45
C LEU A 157 -21.80 -6.00 -21.01
N GLU A 158 -21.79 -7.28 -20.64
CA GLU A 158 -22.96 -7.95 -20.07
C GLU A 158 -23.38 -7.31 -18.75
N THR A 159 -22.43 -6.88 -17.94
CA THR A 159 -22.78 -6.27 -16.66
C THR A 159 -23.26 -4.81 -16.83
N LEU A 160 -22.77 -4.09 -17.85
CA LEU A 160 -23.06 -2.67 -18.08
C LEU A 160 -24.36 -2.40 -18.88
N HIS A 161 -24.87 -3.36 -19.65
CA HIS A 161 -26.03 -3.11 -20.53
C HIS A 161 -27.31 -2.69 -19.77
N LYS A 162 -27.57 -3.28 -18.59
CA LYS A 162 -28.76 -2.98 -17.77
C LYS A 162 -28.74 -1.55 -17.23
N PRO A 163 -27.68 -1.09 -16.52
CA PRO A 163 -27.64 0.28 -16.04
C PRO A 163 -27.55 1.31 -17.17
N LEU A 164 -26.89 1.00 -18.29
CA LEU A 164 -26.86 1.89 -19.46
C LEU A 164 -28.27 2.11 -20.04
N THR A 165 -29.09 1.06 -20.05
CA THR A 165 -30.49 1.16 -20.49
C THR A 165 -31.28 2.07 -19.54
N LEU A 166 -31.12 1.90 -18.23
CA LEU A 166 -31.79 2.74 -17.24
C LEU A 166 -31.34 4.21 -17.33
N PHE A 167 -30.05 4.46 -17.59
CA PHE A 167 -29.51 5.80 -17.86
C PHE A 167 -30.22 6.50 -19.02
N ILE A 168 -30.35 5.79 -20.15
CA ILE A 168 -31.01 6.30 -21.35
C ILE A 168 -32.48 6.63 -21.07
N TRP A 169 -33.17 5.80 -20.28
CA TRP A 169 -34.55 6.07 -19.88
C TRP A 169 -34.66 7.30 -18.96
N VAL A 170 -33.84 7.39 -17.90
CA VAL A 170 -33.89 8.51 -16.94
C VAL A 170 -33.66 9.84 -17.64
N TYR A 171 -32.56 9.98 -18.39
CA TYR A 171 -32.24 11.24 -19.07
C TYR A 171 -33.02 11.46 -20.36
N GLY A 172 -33.38 10.39 -21.07
CA GLY A 172 -34.17 10.48 -22.30
C GLY A 172 -35.60 10.93 -22.03
N VAL A 173 -36.25 10.40 -21.00
CA VAL A 173 -37.60 10.85 -20.59
C VAL A 173 -37.57 12.29 -20.10
N TYR A 174 -36.57 12.65 -19.29
CA TYR A 174 -36.39 14.04 -18.86
C TYR A 174 -36.22 15.00 -20.06
N ALA A 175 -35.35 14.67 -21.01
CA ALA A 175 -35.12 15.49 -22.19
C ALA A 175 -36.35 15.59 -23.10
N ALA A 176 -37.13 14.51 -23.22
CA ALA A 176 -38.33 14.47 -24.05
C ALA A 176 -39.51 15.25 -23.44
N LEU A 177 -39.61 15.31 -22.11
CA LEU A 177 -40.63 16.07 -21.38
C LEU A 177 -40.23 17.53 -21.11
N SER A 178 -38.94 17.86 -21.20
CA SER A 178 -38.39 19.21 -20.98
C SER A 178 -39.17 20.33 -21.71
N PRO A 179 -39.61 20.18 -22.97
CA PRO A 179 -40.37 21.22 -23.68
C PRO A 179 -41.77 21.51 -23.10
N LEU A 180 -42.37 20.57 -22.36
CA LEU A 180 -43.67 20.75 -21.70
C LEU A 180 -43.56 21.54 -20.40
N PHE A 181 -42.42 21.44 -19.72
CA PHE A 181 -42.22 22.10 -18.41
C PHE A 181 -42.14 23.63 -18.50
N GLY A 182 -41.83 24.18 -19.68
CA GLY A 182 -41.81 25.62 -19.90
C GLY A 182 -43.20 26.29 -19.86
N HIS A 183 -44.29 25.53 -19.90
CA HIS A 183 -45.66 26.05 -19.95
C HIS A 183 -46.32 26.21 -18.57
N PHE A 184 -45.85 25.49 -17.55
CA PHE A 184 -46.32 25.60 -16.17
C PHE A 184 -45.63 26.74 -15.40
N GLN A 185 -45.34 27.86 -16.08
CA GLN A 185 -44.81 29.06 -15.45
C GLN A 185 -45.89 29.71 -14.60
N SER A 186 -45.83 29.47 -13.28
CA SER A 186 -46.58 30.26 -12.31
C SER A 186 -46.07 31.72 -12.30
N PRO A 187 -46.93 32.71 -12.03
CA PRO A 187 -46.55 34.13 -11.96
C PRO A 187 -45.37 34.46 -11.02
N ASP A 188 -45.04 33.57 -10.08
CA ASP A 188 -43.93 33.70 -9.12
C ASP A 188 -42.56 33.26 -9.65
N GLY A 189 -42.42 32.97 -10.95
CA GLY A 189 -41.12 32.69 -11.57
C GLY A 189 -40.47 31.35 -11.20
N THR A 190 -41.15 30.50 -10.42
CA THR A 190 -40.66 29.16 -10.03
C THR A 190 -41.43 28.05 -10.74
N ASN A 191 -40.78 27.35 -11.67
CA ASN A 191 -41.33 26.19 -12.35
C ASN A 191 -41.20 24.95 -11.45
N LEU A 192 -42.12 24.79 -10.49
CA LEU A 192 -42.16 23.64 -9.58
C LEU A 192 -42.02 22.29 -10.32
N VAL A 193 -42.69 22.15 -11.47
CA VAL A 193 -42.64 20.93 -12.29
C VAL A 193 -41.23 20.67 -12.84
N HIS A 194 -40.52 21.70 -13.31
CA HIS A 194 -39.16 21.57 -13.82
C HIS A 194 -38.16 21.27 -12.70
N THR A 195 -38.30 21.91 -11.54
CA THR A 195 -37.45 21.65 -10.37
C THR A 195 -37.63 20.22 -9.86
N VAL A 196 -38.87 19.72 -9.79
CA VAL A 196 -39.14 18.33 -9.38
C VAL A 196 -38.62 17.34 -10.43
N ALA A 197 -38.83 17.61 -11.72
CA ALA A 197 -38.36 16.74 -12.80
C ALA A 197 -36.83 16.66 -12.91
N SER A 198 -36.12 17.78 -12.75
CA SER A 198 -34.65 17.82 -12.77
C SER A 198 -34.07 17.10 -11.56
N ARG A 199 -34.62 17.32 -10.35
CA ARG A 199 -34.23 16.57 -9.15
C ARG A 199 -34.46 15.07 -9.28
N ALA A 200 -35.59 14.65 -9.85
CA ALA A 200 -35.86 13.24 -10.10
C ALA A 200 -34.86 12.62 -11.10
N ALA A 201 -34.48 13.37 -12.14
CA ALA A 201 -33.46 12.94 -13.09
C ALA A 201 -32.07 12.83 -12.46
N ASP A 202 -31.70 13.77 -11.59
CA ASP A 202 -30.43 13.74 -10.85
C ASP A 202 -30.38 12.54 -9.88
N VAL A 203 -31.45 12.28 -9.14
CA VAL A 203 -31.55 11.08 -8.26
C VAL A 203 -31.44 9.80 -9.09
N GLY A 204 -32.17 9.73 -10.20
CA GLY A 204 -32.10 8.60 -11.12
C GLY A 204 -30.68 8.39 -11.68
N GLY A 205 -30.00 9.47 -12.07
CA GLY A 205 -28.62 9.44 -12.54
C GLY A 205 -27.63 8.96 -11.48
N THR A 206 -27.76 9.43 -10.24
CA THR A 206 -26.95 8.98 -9.10
C THR A 206 -27.15 7.50 -8.81
N ILE A 207 -28.40 7.01 -8.81
CA ILE A 207 -28.72 5.58 -8.61
C ILE A 207 -28.09 4.74 -9.73
N VAL A 208 -28.19 5.18 -10.99
CA VAL A 208 -27.53 4.51 -12.13
C VAL A 208 -26.03 4.43 -11.90
N LEU A 209 -25.39 5.55 -11.53
CA LEU A 209 -23.95 5.60 -11.33
C LEU A 209 -23.50 4.61 -10.25
N ILE A 210 -24.18 4.59 -9.10
CA ILE A 210 -23.90 3.66 -8.01
C ILE A 210 -24.12 2.22 -8.49
N TRP A 211 -25.18 1.97 -9.25
CA TRP A 211 -25.45 0.64 -9.77
C TRP A 211 -24.37 0.16 -10.74
N VAL A 212 -23.87 1.05 -11.60
CA VAL A 212 -22.71 0.79 -12.48
C VAL A 212 -21.48 0.44 -11.65
N ILE A 213 -21.13 1.25 -10.66
CA ILE A 213 -19.93 1.03 -9.81
C ILE A 213 -20.06 -0.29 -9.05
N TYR A 214 -21.22 -0.55 -8.42
CA TYR A 214 -21.48 -1.80 -7.70
C TYR A 214 -21.35 -3.03 -8.60
N ARG A 215 -21.82 -2.91 -9.85
CA ARG A 215 -21.71 -3.96 -10.86
C ARG A 215 -20.26 -4.15 -11.34
N LEU A 216 -19.48 -3.08 -11.49
CA LEU A 216 -18.06 -3.17 -11.83
C LEU A 216 -17.26 -3.91 -10.75
N VAL A 217 -17.61 -3.74 -9.47
CA VAL A 217 -17.00 -4.53 -8.38
C VAL A 217 -17.24 -6.03 -8.59
N ALA A 218 -18.43 -6.44 -9.04
CA ALA A 218 -18.69 -7.85 -9.32
C ALA A 218 -17.83 -8.41 -10.47
N VAL A 219 -17.48 -7.58 -11.47
CA VAL A 219 -16.55 -7.97 -12.54
C VAL A 219 -15.14 -8.18 -11.99
N VAL A 220 -14.69 -7.26 -11.13
CA VAL A 220 -13.39 -7.39 -10.44
C VAL A 220 -13.35 -8.67 -9.60
N ASP A 221 -14.43 -8.99 -8.89
CA ASP A 221 -14.52 -10.22 -8.08
C ASP A 221 -14.37 -11.49 -8.91
N VAL A 222 -15.03 -11.56 -10.07
CA VAL A 222 -14.90 -12.72 -10.97
C VAL A 222 -13.47 -12.84 -11.48
N ARG A 223 -12.82 -11.71 -11.82
CA ARG A 223 -11.44 -11.71 -12.31
C ARG A 223 -10.43 -12.11 -11.24
N LEU A 224 -10.63 -11.63 -10.02
CA LEU A 224 -9.80 -12.01 -8.87
C LEU A 224 -9.97 -13.49 -8.55
N LYS A 225 -11.19 -14.04 -8.64
CA LYS A 225 -11.44 -15.49 -8.45
C LYS A 225 -10.79 -16.35 -9.53
N GLN A 226 -10.86 -15.95 -10.79
CA GLN A 226 -10.19 -16.65 -11.89
C GLN A 226 -8.66 -16.63 -11.70
N TRP A 227 -8.10 -15.52 -11.20
CA TRP A 227 -6.68 -15.42 -10.90
C TRP A 227 -6.28 -16.28 -9.70
N ALA A 228 -7.06 -16.26 -8.62
CA ALA A 228 -6.84 -17.11 -7.46
C ALA A 228 -6.86 -18.60 -7.83
N SER A 229 -7.79 -19.01 -8.72
CA SER A 229 -7.86 -20.41 -9.17
C SER A 229 -6.68 -20.90 -10.02
N THR A 230 -5.83 -19.99 -10.52
CA THR A 230 -4.59 -20.36 -11.22
C THR A 230 -3.38 -20.47 -10.29
N THR A 231 -3.55 -20.16 -9.00
CA THR A 231 -2.50 -20.21 -7.98
C THR A 231 -2.86 -21.29 -6.94
N GLU A 232 -1.91 -22.14 -6.51
CA GLU A 232 -2.15 -23.14 -5.45
C GLU A 232 -2.23 -22.54 -4.02
N SER A 233 -2.39 -21.22 -3.91
CA SER A 233 -2.31 -20.47 -2.66
C SER A 233 -3.64 -20.47 -1.91
N THR A 234 -3.66 -21.09 -0.73
CA THR A 234 -4.82 -21.08 0.20
C THR A 234 -5.16 -19.68 0.70
N ILE A 235 -4.23 -18.73 0.57
CA ILE A 235 -4.40 -17.32 1.00
C ILE A 235 -5.29 -16.57 0.00
N ASP A 236 -5.18 -16.85 -1.29
CA ASP A 236 -5.90 -16.14 -2.34
C ASP A 236 -7.41 -16.44 -2.25
N ASP A 237 -7.76 -17.69 -1.94
CA ASP A 237 -9.14 -18.14 -1.74
C ASP A 237 -9.86 -17.45 -0.57
N MET A 238 -9.11 -17.02 0.45
CA MET A 238 -9.65 -16.29 1.60
C MET A 238 -9.68 -14.78 1.36
N LEU A 239 -8.63 -14.21 0.76
CA LEU A 239 -8.52 -12.77 0.53
C LEU A 239 -9.49 -12.26 -0.53
N VAL A 240 -9.66 -13.00 -1.63
CA VAL A 240 -10.48 -12.54 -2.76
C VAL A 240 -11.95 -12.30 -2.37
N PRO A 241 -12.66 -13.20 -1.68
CA PRO A 241 -14.02 -12.95 -1.21
C PRO A 241 -14.10 -11.80 -0.19
N LEU A 242 -13.08 -11.66 0.67
CA LEU A 242 -13.03 -10.61 1.69
C LEU A 242 -12.91 -9.22 1.07
N VAL A 243 -11.98 -9.05 0.10
CA VAL A 243 -11.79 -7.79 -0.64
C VAL A 243 -13.08 -7.43 -1.39
N GLY A 244 -13.66 -8.38 -2.12
CA GLY A 244 -14.89 -8.14 -2.87
C GLY A 244 -16.07 -7.73 -1.99
N LYS A 245 -16.29 -8.45 -0.88
CA LYS A 245 -17.35 -8.12 0.08
C LYS A 245 -17.13 -6.74 0.71
N THR A 246 -15.90 -6.42 1.09
CA THR A 246 -15.54 -5.11 1.67
C THR A 246 -15.78 -3.98 0.69
N LEU A 247 -15.35 -4.14 -0.57
CA LEU A 247 -15.52 -3.13 -1.62
C LEU A 247 -17.01 -2.91 -1.95
N ARG A 248 -17.83 -3.97 -1.98
CA ARG A 248 -19.28 -3.84 -2.17
C ARG A 248 -19.96 -3.10 -1.01
N ILE A 249 -19.59 -3.40 0.23
CA ILE A 249 -20.10 -2.69 1.41
C ILE A 249 -19.72 -1.21 1.35
N PHE A 250 -18.47 -0.92 1.00
CA PHE A 250 -17.97 0.44 0.86
C PHE A 250 -18.73 1.22 -0.23
N VAL A 251 -18.87 0.66 -1.44
CA VAL A 251 -19.63 1.27 -2.54
C VAL A 251 -21.09 1.48 -2.15
N ALA A 252 -21.71 0.53 -1.45
CA ALA A 252 -23.08 0.66 -0.97
C ALA A 252 -23.23 1.80 0.06
N ALA A 253 -22.29 1.91 1.00
CA ALA A 253 -22.29 2.96 2.02
C ALA A 253 -22.11 4.36 1.40
N VAL A 254 -21.11 4.53 0.52
CA VAL A 254 -20.87 5.79 -0.20
C VAL A 254 -22.07 6.13 -1.09
N GLY A 255 -22.61 5.13 -1.80
CA GLY A 255 -23.77 5.30 -2.66
C GLY A 255 -25.01 5.75 -1.89
N ALA A 256 -25.28 5.17 -0.72
CA ALA A 256 -26.40 5.59 0.13
C ALA A 256 -26.28 7.07 0.53
N ILE A 257 -25.08 7.53 0.87
CA ILE A 257 -24.81 8.93 1.23
C ILE A 257 -25.04 9.86 0.03
N MET A 258 -24.56 9.49 -1.17
CA MET A 258 -24.78 10.29 -2.39
C MET A 258 -26.26 10.39 -2.76
N VAL A 259 -27.04 9.31 -2.59
CA VAL A 259 -28.49 9.34 -2.83
C VAL A 259 -29.18 10.25 -1.82
N LEU A 260 -28.80 10.16 -0.54
CA LEU A 260 -29.35 11.02 0.51
C LEU A 260 -29.07 12.51 0.23
N GLN A 261 -27.86 12.84 -0.23
CA GLN A 261 -27.51 14.20 -0.67
C GLN A 261 -28.44 14.71 -1.77
N THR A 262 -28.65 13.86 -2.79
CA THR A 262 -29.39 14.24 -3.98
C THR A 262 -30.88 14.45 -3.65
N LEU A 263 -31.42 13.65 -2.71
CA LEU A 263 -32.82 13.72 -2.25
C LEU A 263 -33.09 14.90 -1.31
N THR A 264 -32.24 15.09 -0.30
CA THR A 264 -32.50 16.04 0.79
C THR A 264 -31.84 17.39 0.57
N GLY A 265 -30.87 17.48 -0.34
CA GLY A 265 -30.02 18.66 -0.52
C GLY A 265 -29.11 18.95 0.68
N ILE A 266 -29.05 18.05 1.67
CA ILE A 266 -28.16 18.17 2.82
C ILE A 266 -26.73 18.08 2.33
N ASP A 267 -25.88 18.99 2.79
CA ASP A 267 -24.45 18.89 2.55
C ASP A 267 -23.90 17.60 3.18
N VAL A 268 -23.32 16.72 2.37
CA VAL A 268 -22.68 15.50 2.84
C VAL A 268 -21.24 15.74 3.26
N GLY A 269 -20.69 16.95 3.09
CA GLY A 269 -19.37 17.34 3.58
C GLY A 269 -19.12 16.87 5.02
N PRO A 270 -20.02 17.15 5.99
CA PRO A 270 -19.91 16.65 7.35
C PRO A 270 -19.94 15.11 7.47
N LEU A 271 -20.78 14.42 6.70
CA LEU A 271 -20.86 12.95 6.72
C LEU A 271 -19.59 12.32 6.16
N ILE A 272 -19.08 12.83 5.04
CA ILE A 272 -17.82 12.40 4.43
C ILE A 272 -16.65 12.71 5.36
N ALA A 273 -16.63 13.89 6.00
CA ALA A 273 -15.62 14.24 7.00
C ALA A 273 -15.63 13.26 8.18
N SER A 274 -16.82 12.91 8.70
CA SER A 274 -16.96 11.93 9.79
C SER A 274 -16.50 10.52 9.38
N LEU A 275 -16.79 10.10 8.15
CA LEU A 275 -16.28 8.85 7.58
C LEU A 275 -14.77 8.89 7.36
N GLY A 276 -14.21 10.05 7.01
CA GLY A 276 -12.77 10.25 6.91
C GLY A 276 -12.07 10.05 8.26
N ILE A 277 -12.62 10.63 9.33
CA ILE A 277 -12.10 10.46 10.70
C ILE A 277 -12.27 8.99 11.16
N GLY A 278 -13.44 8.39 10.92
CA GLY A 278 -13.69 6.97 11.24
C GLY A 278 -12.78 6.01 10.45
N GLY A 279 -12.53 6.33 9.18
CA GLY A 279 -11.61 5.60 8.32
C GLY A 279 -10.15 5.71 8.78
N LEU A 280 -9.73 6.89 9.24
CA LEU A 280 -8.41 7.08 9.84
C LEU A 280 -8.26 6.26 11.12
N ALA A 281 -9.27 6.26 12.00
CA ALA A 281 -9.26 5.44 13.20
C ALA A 281 -9.14 3.94 12.88
N LEU A 282 -9.89 3.47 11.87
CA LEU A 282 -9.80 2.08 11.39
C LEU A 282 -8.41 1.78 10.79
N ALA A 283 -7.84 2.70 10.01
CA ALA A 283 -6.51 2.54 9.42
C ALA A 283 -5.41 2.47 10.50
N LEU A 284 -5.52 3.30 11.54
CA LEU A 284 -4.60 3.25 12.68
C LEU A 284 -4.71 1.92 13.44
N ALA A 285 -5.94 1.40 13.63
CA ALA A 285 -6.15 0.09 14.25
C ALA A 285 -5.61 -1.06 13.39
N ALA A 286 -5.72 -0.96 12.06
CA ALA A 286 -5.26 -1.98 11.12
C ALA A 286 -3.75 -1.91 10.82
N LYS A 287 -3.06 -0.82 11.21
CA LYS A 287 -1.66 -0.54 10.89
C LYS A 287 -0.74 -1.74 11.13
N GLU A 288 -0.84 -2.36 12.29
CA GLU A 288 0.04 -3.47 12.68
C GLU A 288 -0.21 -4.73 11.82
N SER A 289 -1.47 -5.00 11.45
CA SER A 289 -1.79 -6.14 10.59
C SER A 289 -1.23 -5.93 9.18
N VAL A 290 -1.38 -4.72 8.64
CA VAL A 290 -0.84 -4.34 7.34
C VAL A 290 0.69 -4.37 7.33
N ALA A 291 1.33 -3.86 8.39
CA ALA A 291 2.78 -3.86 8.49
C ALA A 291 3.37 -5.28 8.55
N ASN A 292 2.74 -6.20 9.28
CA ASN A 292 3.17 -7.60 9.30
C ASN A 292 2.96 -8.30 7.95
N PHE A 293 1.89 -7.97 7.23
CA PHE A 293 1.67 -8.49 5.87
C PHE A 293 2.77 -8.04 4.91
N PHE A 294 3.12 -6.76 4.91
CA PHE A 294 4.26 -6.26 4.11
C PHE A 294 5.58 -6.89 4.58
N GLY A 295 5.75 -7.12 5.88
CA GLY A 295 6.90 -7.86 6.42
C GLY A 295 7.04 -9.25 5.81
N THR A 296 5.94 -10.01 5.69
CA THR A 296 5.94 -11.32 5.03
C THR A 296 6.35 -11.23 3.56
N LEU A 297 5.83 -10.25 2.83
CA LEU A 297 6.17 -10.04 1.42
C LEU A 297 7.66 -9.71 1.26
N THR A 298 8.21 -8.83 2.10
CA THR A 298 9.64 -8.50 2.08
C THR A 298 10.49 -9.74 2.36
N ILE A 299 10.15 -10.56 3.36
CA ILE A 299 10.87 -11.81 3.64
C ILE A 299 10.83 -12.75 2.43
N LEU A 300 9.69 -12.85 1.75
CA LEU A 300 9.51 -13.73 0.59
C LEU A 300 10.29 -13.25 -0.65
N PHE A 301 10.33 -11.94 -0.90
CA PHE A 301 11.01 -11.36 -2.07
C PHE A 301 12.52 -11.24 -1.86
N ASP A 302 12.96 -10.70 -0.73
CA ASP A 302 14.38 -10.44 -0.47
C ASP A 302 15.12 -11.68 0.04
N LYS A 303 14.38 -12.66 0.59
CA LYS A 303 14.90 -13.92 1.15
C LYS A 303 16.17 -13.73 2.01
N PRO A 304 16.16 -12.82 3.01
CA PRO A 304 17.32 -12.61 3.87
C PRO A 304 17.76 -13.91 4.57
N PHE A 305 16.78 -14.78 4.87
CA PHE A 305 16.98 -16.13 5.37
C PHE A 305 15.96 -17.10 4.75
N GLN A 306 16.19 -18.39 4.95
CA GLN A 306 15.30 -19.48 4.56
C GLN A 306 14.88 -20.31 5.77
N VAL A 307 13.77 -21.04 5.63
CA VAL A 307 13.34 -22.03 6.63
C VAL A 307 14.44 -23.09 6.76
N GLY A 308 14.84 -23.38 7.99
CA GLY A 308 15.96 -24.27 8.33
C GLY A 308 17.29 -23.55 8.58
N GLU A 309 17.42 -22.26 8.24
CA GLU A 309 18.63 -21.51 8.55
C GLU A 309 18.61 -20.98 10.00
N ARG A 310 19.79 -20.92 10.62
CA ARG A 310 19.99 -20.29 11.93
C ARG A 310 20.18 -18.79 11.76
N ILE A 311 19.37 -18.00 12.46
CA ILE A 311 19.45 -16.54 12.45
C ILE A 311 19.49 -16.00 13.89
N LEU A 312 20.13 -14.84 14.03
CA LEU A 312 20.04 -14.00 15.23
C LEU A 312 19.25 -12.75 14.87
N VAL A 313 18.11 -12.56 15.54
CA VAL A 313 17.22 -11.40 15.33
C VAL A 313 16.57 -11.00 16.65
N ASP A 314 16.56 -9.69 16.95
CA ASP A 314 15.98 -9.13 18.18
C ASP A 314 16.48 -9.85 19.47
N GLY A 315 17.75 -10.24 19.49
CA GLY A 315 18.39 -10.96 20.60
C GLY A 315 18.07 -12.46 20.69
N TYR A 316 17.23 -12.99 19.80
CA TYR A 316 16.92 -14.42 19.72
C TYR A 316 17.81 -15.13 18.71
N ASP A 317 18.55 -16.14 19.19
CA ASP A 317 19.41 -17.00 18.37
C ASP A 317 18.75 -18.37 18.18
N GLY A 318 18.36 -18.70 16.95
CA GLY A 318 17.64 -19.94 16.67
C GLY A 318 17.47 -20.28 15.20
N ILE A 319 16.95 -21.48 14.95
CA ILE A 319 16.65 -22.00 13.61
C ILE A 319 15.24 -21.62 13.22
N VAL A 320 15.06 -21.10 12.00
CA VAL A 320 13.75 -20.76 11.45
C VAL A 320 12.96 -22.03 11.14
N GLU A 321 11.85 -22.26 11.82
CA GLU A 321 10.97 -23.42 11.56
C GLU A 321 9.92 -23.14 10.50
N SER A 322 9.35 -21.93 10.52
CA SER A 322 8.30 -21.55 9.58
C SER A 322 8.13 -20.04 9.52
N VAL A 323 7.79 -19.53 8.34
CA VAL A 323 7.36 -18.14 8.12
C VAL A 323 5.85 -18.15 7.92
N GLY A 324 5.11 -17.61 8.88
CA GLY A 324 3.66 -17.47 8.80
C GLY A 324 3.25 -16.09 8.23
N PHE A 325 1.94 -15.88 8.10
CA PHE A 325 1.38 -14.64 7.53
C PHE A 325 1.66 -13.38 8.36
N ARG A 326 1.74 -13.50 9.70
CA ARG A 326 2.00 -12.38 10.63
C ARG A 326 3.31 -12.51 11.39
N SER A 327 3.84 -13.71 11.52
CA SER A 327 4.98 -13.99 12.40
C SER A 327 5.82 -15.14 11.90
N ILE A 328 7.11 -15.10 12.22
CA ILE A 328 8.03 -16.23 12.08
C ILE A 328 8.09 -17.04 13.37
N ARG A 329 8.39 -18.32 13.25
CA ARG A 329 8.67 -19.22 14.38
C ARG A 329 10.14 -19.61 14.36
N LEU A 330 10.84 -19.32 15.45
CA LEU A 330 12.26 -19.60 15.67
C LEU A 330 12.40 -20.62 16.79
N ARG A 331 13.15 -21.70 16.58
CA ARG A 331 13.56 -22.58 17.67
C ARG A 331 14.93 -22.19 18.17
N THR A 332 15.00 -21.70 19.41
CA THR A 332 16.28 -21.32 20.02
C THR A 332 17.19 -22.54 20.20
N LEU A 333 18.48 -22.30 20.40
CA LEU A 333 19.43 -23.38 20.71
C LEU A 333 19.12 -24.10 22.04
N THR A 334 18.37 -23.45 22.93
CA THR A 334 17.86 -24.04 24.17
C THR A 334 16.58 -24.87 23.98
N GLY A 335 16.04 -24.92 22.76
CA GLY A 335 14.86 -25.71 22.39
C GLY A 335 13.51 -24.99 22.46
N HIS A 336 13.49 -23.71 22.87
CA HIS A 336 12.26 -22.92 23.01
C HIS A 336 11.76 -22.45 21.64
N LEU A 337 10.44 -22.40 21.46
CA LEU A 337 9.81 -21.86 20.26
C LEU A 337 9.43 -20.39 20.48
N VAL A 338 10.15 -19.49 19.83
CA VAL A 338 9.92 -18.05 19.87
C VAL A 338 9.13 -17.62 18.64
N THR A 339 8.08 -16.82 18.85
CA THR A 339 7.28 -16.25 17.76
C THR A 339 7.57 -14.76 17.65
N VAL A 340 8.10 -14.34 16.51
CA VAL A 340 8.47 -12.93 16.27
C VAL A 340 7.58 -12.36 15.17
N PRO A 341 6.91 -11.21 15.38
CA PRO A 341 6.14 -10.53 14.34
C PRO A 341 7.01 -10.21 13.11
N ASN A 342 6.49 -10.42 11.91
CA ASN A 342 7.23 -10.21 10.66
C ASN A 342 7.68 -8.75 10.49
N GLU A 343 6.88 -7.78 10.94
CA GLU A 343 7.25 -6.37 10.96
C GLU A 343 8.52 -6.13 11.78
N LYS A 344 8.65 -6.77 12.95
CA LYS A 344 9.85 -6.62 13.79
C LYS A 344 11.09 -7.21 13.14
N VAL A 345 10.94 -8.36 12.49
CA VAL A 345 12.05 -9.06 11.82
C VAL A 345 12.61 -8.21 10.69
N VAL A 346 11.74 -7.66 9.84
CA VAL A 346 12.15 -6.84 8.68
C VAL A 346 12.73 -5.49 9.11
N ASN A 347 12.26 -4.94 10.24
CA ASN A 347 12.76 -3.67 10.76
C ASN A 347 14.00 -3.81 11.67
N SER A 348 14.51 -5.02 11.89
CA SER A 348 15.68 -5.29 12.73
C SER A 348 16.86 -5.79 11.89
N PRO A 349 18.11 -5.55 12.31
CA PRO A 349 19.24 -6.22 11.70
C PRO A 349 19.11 -7.74 11.91
N ILE A 350 19.31 -8.50 10.83
CA ILE A 350 19.28 -9.96 10.86
C ILE A 350 20.68 -10.47 10.60
N GLU A 351 21.26 -11.20 11.55
CA GLU A 351 22.51 -11.92 11.34
C GLU A 351 22.18 -13.36 10.93
N ASN A 352 22.47 -13.70 9.67
CA ASN A 352 22.25 -15.05 9.15
C ASN A 352 23.48 -15.92 9.40
N VAL A 353 23.45 -16.66 10.52
CA VAL A 353 24.51 -17.59 10.91
C VAL A 353 24.60 -18.77 9.93
N GLY A 354 23.48 -19.18 9.33
CA GLY A 354 23.41 -20.28 8.36
C GLY A 354 24.17 -19.99 7.06
N LYS A 355 24.23 -18.73 6.62
CA LYS A 355 24.91 -18.31 5.37
C LYS A 355 26.37 -17.88 5.56
N ARG A 356 26.94 -17.99 6.77
CA ARG A 356 28.34 -17.58 7.00
C ARG A 356 29.30 -18.47 6.20
N PRO A 357 30.33 -17.93 5.53
CA PRO A 357 31.28 -18.74 4.75
C PRO A 357 32.30 -19.49 5.60
N HIS A 358 32.59 -18.98 6.81
CA HIS A 358 33.60 -19.53 7.70
C HIS A 358 33.33 -19.16 9.15
N ILE A 359 34.05 -19.81 10.07
CA ILE A 359 34.04 -19.48 11.50
C ILE A 359 35.37 -18.81 11.85
N ARG A 360 35.30 -17.58 12.38
CA ARG A 360 36.47 -16.87 12.86
C ARG A 360 36.75 -17.21 14.32
N TRP A 361 37.90 -17.83 14.59
CA TRP A 361 38.47 -17.90 15.92
C TRP A 361 39.26 -16.64 16.21
N LEU A 362 38.82 -15.87 17.20
CA LEU A 362 39.53 -14.71 17.73
C LEU A 362 39.77 -14.96 19.22
N THR A 363 41.03 -15.12 19.62
CA THR A 363 41.39 -15.34 21.02
C THR A 363 42.67 -14.62 21.41
N ASN A 364 42.85 -14.47 22.71
CA ASN A 364 44.04 -13.91 23.33
C ASN A 364 44.71 -15.00 24.16
N ILE A 365 45.93 -15.34 23.80
CA ILE A 365 46.80 -16.21 24.60
C ILE A 365 47.72 -15.31 25.42
N THR A 366 47.66 -15.47 26.73
CA THR A 366 48.37 -14.61 27.68
C THR A 366 49.51 -15.35 28.35
N ILE A 367 50.72 -14.78 28.28
CA ILE A 367 51.93 -15.32 28.92
C ILE A 367 52.42 -14.37 30.01
N THR A 368 53.22 -14.87 30.95
CA THR A 368 53.66 -14.12 32.13
C THR A 368 54.65 -13.00 31.79
N TYR A 369 54.71 -11.96 32.65
CA TYR A 369 55.58 -10.79 32.45
C TYR A 369 57.07 -11.06 32.63
N ASP A 370 57.43 -12.13 33.34
CA ASP A 370 58.80 -12.62 33.50
C ASP A 370 59.29 -13.40 32.26
N THR A 371 58.45 -13.57 31.24
CA THR A 371 58.88 -14.18 29.97
C THR A 371 59.82 -13.22 29.22
N PRO A 372 61.07 -13.63 28.92
CA PRO A 372 62.03 -12.78 28.22
C PRO A 372 61.60 -12.55 26.75
N PRO A 373 62.00 -11.42 26.13
CA PRO A 373 61.55 -11.05 24.77
C PRO A 373 61.75 -12.13 23.71
N GLU A 374 62.87 -12.86 23.76
CA GLU A 374 63.18 -13.94 22.81
C GLU A 374 62.17 -15.08 22.91
N LYS A 375 61.69 -15.39 24.13
CA LYS A 375 60.63 -16.38 24.35
C LYS A 375 59.26 -15.87 23.90
N VAL A 376 59.00 -14.57 23.96
CA VAL A 376 57.76 -13.97 23.43
C VAL A 376 57.71 -14.12 21.90
N GLU A 377 58.81 -13.81 21.21
CA GLU A 377 58.93 -14.04 19.76
C GLU A 377 58.78 -15.52 19.42
N ARG A 378 59.42 -16.40 20.20
CA ARG A 378 59.28 -17.85 20.05
C ARG A 378 57.85 -18.33 20.24
N ALA A 379 57.12 -17.80 21.23
CA ALA A 379 55.72 -18.13 21.48
C ALA A 379 54.83 -17.79 20.27
N VAL A 380 55.03 -16.60 19.67
CA VAL A 380 54.33 -16.17 18.45
C VAL A 380 54.65 -17.12 17.28
N GLU A 381 55.91 -17.50 17.11
CA GLU A 381 56.35 -18.40 16.03
C GLU A 381 55.78 -19.82 16.18
N ILE A 382 55.74 -20.34 17.40
CA ILE A 382 55.14 -21.64 17.72
C ILE A 382 53.66 -21.65 17.31
N ILE A 383 52.90 -20.64 17.74
CA ILE A 383 51.48 -20.56 17.40
C ILE A 383 51.31 -20.42 15.89
N ARG A 384 52.15 -19.62 15.21
CA ARG A 384 52.11 -19.47 13.75
C ARG A 384 52.33 -20.82 13.07
N THR A 385 53.38 -21.55 13.46
CA THR A 385 53.71 -22.88 12.91
C THR A 385 52.59 -23.89 13.12
N ILE A 386 51.94 -23.89 14.29
CA ILE A 386 50.80 -24.78 14.57
C ILE A 386 49.60 -24.46 13.68
N LEU A 387 49.39 -23.17 13.38
CA LEU A 387 48.28 -22.70 12.55
C LEU A 387 48.60 -22.74 11.05
N GLU A 388 49.87 -22.86 10.67
CA GLU A 388 50.28 -23.03 9.27
C GLU A 388 49.69 -24.32 8.71
N ASN A 389 48.97 -24.21 7.59
CA ASN A 389 48.32 -25.33 6.91
C ASN A 389 47.40 -26.17 7.82
N HIS A 390 46.75 -25.53 8.79
CA HIS A 390 45.78 -26.21 9.64
C HIS A 390 44.59 -26.74 8.82
N GLU A 391 43.97 -27.80 9.33
CA GLU A 391 42.76 -28.38 8.75
C GLU A 391 41.66 -27.30 8.62
N GLY A 392 41.09 -27.16 7.43
CA GLY A 392 40.04 -26.16 7.17
C GLY A 392 40.55 -24.74 6.87
N MET A 393 41.86 -24.57 6.69
CA MET A 393 42.44 -23.30 6.23
C MET A 393 42.06 -22.99 4.77
N HIS A 394 41.71 -21.73 4.49
CA HIS A 394 41.55 -21.23 3.13
C HIS A 394 42.70 -20.27 2.78
N PRO A 395 43.31 -20.37 1.58
CA PRO A 395 44.46 -19.53 1.20
C PRO A 395 44.22 -18.02 1.33
N ASP A 396 43.01 -17.56 1.03
CA ASP A 396 42.64 -16.13 1.11
C ASP A 396 42.53 -15.59 2.55
N PHE A 397 42.45 -16.48 3.54
CA PHE A 397 42.29 -16.12 4.96
C PHE A 397 43.41 -16.74 5.82
N PRO A 398 44.68 -16.31 5.64
CA PRO A 398 45.78 -16.86 6.42
C PRO A 398 45.67 -16.47 7.90
N PRO A 399 46.03 -17.38 8.83
CA PRO A 399 46.01 -17.08 10.25
C PRO A 399 46.96 -15.93 10.59
N ARG A 400 46.58 -15.13 11.58
CA ARG A 400 47.36 -13.98 12.07
C ARG A 400 47.64 -14.18 13.55
N VAL A 401 48.92 -14.15 13.90
CA VAL A 401 49.40 -14.27 15.28
C VAL A 401 50.32 -13.09 15.52
N VAL A 402 49.96 -12.25 16.48
CA VAL A 402 50.70 -11.03 16.80
C VAL A 402 50.76 -10.81 18.31
N PHE A 403 51.93 -10.46 18.82
CA PHE A 403 52.05 -9.84 20.13
C PHE A 403 51.49 -8.42 20.02
N ASN A 404 50.31 -8.16 20.57
CA ASN A 404 49.57 -6.92 20.31
C ASN A 404 49.47 -5.97 21.52
N GLY A 405 49.92 -6.39 22.71
CA GLY A 405 49.82 -5.53 23.87
C GLY A 405 50.25 -6.13 25.20
N PHE A 406 50.27 -5.26 26.19
CA PHE A 406 50.59 -5.51 27.59
C PHE A 406 49.30 -5.35 28.40
N ASN A 407 48.78 -6.42 28.99
CA ASN A 407 47.57 -6.40 29.85
C ASN A 407 47.95 -6.23 31.33
N ASP A 408 46.97 -6.04 32.20
CA ASP A 408 47.18 -5.81 33.65
C ASP A 408 48.09 -6.83 34.36
N TRP A 409 48.06 -8.10 33.94
CA TRP A 409 48.83 -9.20 34.55
C TRP A 409 49.49 -10.14 33.52
N SER A 410 49.55 -9.76 32.24
CA SER A 410 50.09 -10.64 31.19
C SER A 410 50.57 -9.91 29.93
N LEU A 411 51.50 -10.54 29.21
CA LEU A 411 51.82 -10.23 27.82
C LEU A 411 50.78 -10.88 26.89
N ASN A 412 50.18 -10.12 25.97
CA ASN A 412 49.07 -10.57 25.14
C ASN A 412 49.48 -10.96 23.72
N ILE A 413 49.23 -12.21 23.34
CA ILE A 413 49.36 -12.71 21.97
C ILE A 413 47.95 -12.89 21.40
N MET A 414 47.59 -12.04 20.43
CA MET A 414 46.32 -12.13 19.73
C MET A 414 46.42 -13.12 18.58
N VAL A 415 45.48 -14.05 18.54
CA VAL A 415 45.37 -15.09 17.53
C VAL A 415 44.05 -14.92 16.77
N ILE A 416 44.16 -14.82 15.44
CA ILE A 416 43.03 -14.77 14.51
C ILE A 416 43.20 -15.88 13.50
N ALA A 417 42.24 -16.80 13.43
CA ALA A 417 42.22 -17.87 12.45
C ALA A 417 40.79 -18.09 11.92
N TRP A 418 40.68 -18.66 10.72
CA TRP A 418 39.41 -18.89 10.04
C TRP A 418 39.29 -20.35 9.64
N TYR A 419 38.16 -20.98 10.00
CA TYR A 419 37.89 -22.38 9.70
C TYR A 419 36.80 -22.54 8.64
N HIS A 420 37.08 -23.38 7.64
CA HIS A 420 36.21 -23.75 6.52
C HIS A 420 36.12 -25.27 6.42
N PRO A 421 34.95 -25.87 6.07
CA PRO A 421 33.63 -25.25 5.93
C PRO A 421 33.09 -24.75 7.29
N PRO A 422 32.01 -23.95 7.32
CA PRO A 422 31.45 -23.34 8.54
C PRO A 422 30.71 -24.34 9.46
N ASP A 423 31.18 -25.58 9.54
CA ASP A 423 30.69 -26.61 10.45
C ASP A 423 31.16 -26.31 11.88
N TYR A 424 30.20 -26.14 12.78
CA TYR A 424 30.48 -25.76 14.16
C TYR A 424 31.21 -26.86 14.94
N TRP A 425 30.85 -28.13 14.76
CA TRP A 425 31.43 -29.23 15.54
C TRP A 425 32.81 -29.62 15.02
N ALA A 426 33.02 -29.59 13.70
CA ALA A 426 34.34 -29.78 13.11
C ALA A 426 35.30 -28.65 13.56
N TYR A 427 34.82 -27.41 13.58
CA TYR A 427 35.55 -26.27 14.13
C TYR A 427 35.93 -26.48 15.61
N GLN A 428 35.01 -26.95 16.45
CA GLN A 428 35.31 -27.20 17.87
C GLN A 428 36.35 -28.31 18.06
N ALA A 429 36.29 -29.38 17.27
CA ALA A 429 37.29 -30.45 17.31
C ALA A 429 38.68 -29.95 16.89
N TRP A 430 38.74 -29.16 15.81
CA TRP A 430 39.97 -28.50 15.38
C TRP A 430 40.51 -27.53 16.46
N LEU A 431 39.64 -26.73 17.06
CA LEU A 431 39.98 -25.78 18.12
C LEU A 431 40.59 -26.51 19.32
N GLN A 432 39.97 -27.60 19.77
CA GLN A 432 40.49 -28.43 20.86
C GLN A 432 41.90 -28.95 20.54
N LYS A 433 42.10 -29.52 19.35
CA LYS A 433 43.40 -30.05 18.91
C LYS A 433 44.47 -28.96 18.88
N THR A 434 44.13 -27.79 18.36
CA THR A 434 45.01 -26.63 18.26
C THR A 434 45.40 -26.08 19.63
N CYS A 435 44.43 -25.89 20.53
CA CYS A 435 44.70 -25.45 21.90
C CYS A 435 45.61 -26.43 22.66
N LEU A 436 45.39 -27.73 22.51
CA LEU A 436 46.23 -28.76 23.14
C LEU A 436 47.65 -28.78 22.55
N ALA A 437 47.81 -28.54 21.25
CA ALA A 437 49.12 -28.46 20.61
C ALA A 437 49.91 -27.24 21.11
N ILE A 438 49.25 -26.08 21.23
CA ILE A 438 49.86 -24.86 21.77
C ILE A 438 50.29 -25.07 23.23
N LEU A 439 49.42 -25.65 24.05
CA LEU A 439 49.71 -25.95 25.46
C LEU A 439 50.96 -26.84 25.60
N LYS A 440 51.06 -27.91 24.80
CA LYS A 440 52.21 -28.81 24.82
C LYS A 440 53.49 -28.10 24.39
N ALA A 441 53.46 -27.37 23.29
CA ALA A 441 54.63 -26.67 22.76
C ALA A 441 55.13 -25.57 23.72
N PHE A 442 54.22 -24.87 24.40
CA PHE A 442 54.58 -23.86 25.40
C PHE A 442 55.23 -24.50 26.63
N ASN A 443 54.70 -25.64 27.10
CA ASN A 443 55.29 -26.38 28.22
C ASN A 443 56.69 -26.93 27.89
N GLU A 444 56.92 -27.42 26.66
CA GLU A 444 58.23 -27.92 26.21
C GLU A 444 59.30 -26.82 26.18
N GLU A 445 58.91 -25.58 25.85
CA GLU A 445 59.80 -24.41 25.77
C GLU A 445 59.87 -23.63 27.11
N GLY A 446 59.14 -24.09 28.14
CA GLY A 446 59.05 -23.43 29.44
C GLY A 446 58.50 -22.01 29.33
N ILE A 447 57.43 -21.83 28.54
CA ILE A 447 56.65 -20.59 28.44
C ILE A 447 55.42 -20.75 29.32
N GLU A 448 55.31 -19.93 30.36
CA GLU A 448 54.22 -20.03 31.33
C GLU A 448 53.01 -19.20 30.91
N PHE A 449 51.82 -19.77 31.06
CA PHE A 449 50.57 -19.05 30.87
C PHE A 449 50.32 -18.13 32.05
N ALA A 450 49.94 -16.89 31.75
CA ALA A 450 49.61 -15.93 32.80
C ALA A 450 48.32 -16.32 33.52
N PHE A 451 48.36 -16.25 34.83
CA PHE A 451 47.20 -16.25 35.71
C PHE A 451 47.05 -14.86 36.34
N PRO A 452 45.84 -14.47 36.79
CA PRO A 452 45.66 -13.19 37.47
C PRO A 452 46.56 -13.10 38.72
N THR A 453 47.60 -12.27 38.65
CA THR A 453 48.53 -12.02 39.76
C THR A 453 48.26 -10.65 40.39
N ARG A 454 48.50 -10.54 41.69
CA ARG A 454 48.39 -9.28 42.43
C ARG A 454 49.54 -9.15 43.40
N THR A 455 50.18 -7.99 43.40
CA THR A 455 51.11 -7.61 44.47
C THR A 455 50.29 -7.03 45.62
N LEU A 456 50.27 -7.72 46.76
CA LEU A 456 49.55 -7.28 47.96
C LEU A 456 50.49 -6.54 48.92
N TYR A 457 50.22 -5.27 49.16
CA TYR A 457 50.86 -4.51 50.23
C TYR A 457 50.08 -4.71 51.54
N LEU A 458 50.66 -5.49 52.45
CA LEU A 458 50.09 -5.72 53.77
C LEU A 458 50.39 -4.53 54.68
N ALA A 459 49.36 -3.80 55.09
CA ALA A 459 49.51 -2.68 56.02
C ALA A 459 49.79 -3.20 57.43
N ASN A 460 50.91 -2.77 58.01
CA ASN A 460 51.23 -2.95 59.42
C ASN A 460 51.41 -1.56 60.06
N ASP A 461 50.31 -0.94 60.45
CA ASP A 461 50.29 0.35 61.14
C ASP A 461 49.67 0.20 62.54
N ASP A 462 49.80 1.22 63.38
CA ASP A 462 49.31 1.18 64.78
C ASP A 462 47.80 0.90 64.89
N ARG A 463 47.02 1.14 63.82
CA ARG A 463 45.58 0.85 63.76
C ARG A 463 45.28 -0.54 63.16
N ARG A 464 46.22 -1.15 62.45
CA ARG A 464 46.09 -2.41 61.70
C ARG A 464 47.36 -3.25 61.88
N GLN A 465 47.49 -3.85 63.06
CA GLN A 465 48.61 -4.74 63.40
C GLN A 465 48.48 -6.08 62.68
N LEU A 466 49.52 -6.48 61.96
CA LEU A 466 49.55 -7.74 61.22
C LEU A 466 49.88 -8.91 62.16
N LYS A 467 48.91 -9.79 62.44
CA LYS A 467 49.15 -11.03 63.21
C LYS A 467 49.43 -12.19 62.27
N LEU A 468 50.71 -12.54 62.12
CA LEU A 468 51.13 -13.73 61.37
C LEU A 468 51.11 -14.94 62.31
N ARG A 469 50.42 -16.01 61.91
CA ARG A 469 50.53 -17.32 62.55
C ARG A 469 51.10 -18.29 61.53
N MET A 470 52.35 -18.69 61.72
CA MET A 470 52.95 -19.75 60.92
C MET A 470 52.27 -21.06 61.29
N LEU A 471 51.62 -21.71 60.33
CA LEU A 471 51.21 -23.11 60.48
C LEU A 471 52.48 -23.95 60.23
N GLN A 472 53.10 -24.46 61.30
CA GLN A 472 54.11 -25.50 61.14
C GLN A 472 53.41 -26.71 60.50
N GLY A 473 53.80 -27.06 59.28
CA GLY A 473 53.42 -28.33 58.68
C GLY A 473 54.01 -29.45 59.54
N GLU A 474 53.17 -30.38 59.98
CA GLU A 474 53.63 -31.65 60.52
C GLU A 474 54.37 -32.38 59.41
N THR A 475 55.70 -32.32 59.44
CA THR A 475 56.55 -33.27 58.71
C THR A 475 56.26 -34.66 59.26
N SER A 476 55.48 -35.44 58.52
CA SER A 476 55.26 -36.87 58.73
C SER A 476 56.23 -37.68 57.87
#